data_AF-R0AKE8-F1
#
_entry.id   AF-R0AKE8-F1
#
_cell.length_a   1.000
_cell.length_b   1.000
_cell.length_c   1.000
_cell.angle_alpha   90.00
_cell.angle_beta   90.00
_cell.angle_gamma   90.00
#
_symmetry.space_group_name_H-M   'P 1'
#
loop_
_entity.id
_entity.type
_entity.pdbx_description
1 polymer ?
#
loop_
_entity_poly.entity_id
_entity_poly.type
_entity_poly.pdbx_seq_one_letter_code
_entity_poly.pdbx_strand_id
1 'polypeptide(L)' 'MRRLSKALIEQEQNETSVAICRAMAMHDQCRVDVLQYHFSRLELILAYINEKADDIPSI' A
#
# COMPACT_ATOMS: atom_id res chain seq x y z
N MET A 1 -2.74 0.71 19.67
CA MET A 1 -2.91 0.40 18.24
C MET A 1 -4.18 1.03 17.71
N ARG A 2 -4.09 1.79 16.62
CA ARG A 2 -5.28 2.31 15.91
C ARG A 2 -5.96 1.20 15.12
N ARG A 3 -7.29 1.29 15.02
CA ARG A 3 -8.10 0.34 14.25
C ARG A 3 -8.48 0.97 12.91
N LEU A 4 -8.11 0.30 11.84
CA LEU A 4 -8.63 0.59 10.50
C LEU A 4 -9.88 -0.24 10.23
N SER A 5 -10.72 0.25 9.32
CA SER A 5 -11.87 -0.53 8.87
C SER A 5 -11.37 -1.77 8.12
N LYS A 6 -12.07 -2.90 8.33
CA LYS A 6 -11.77 -4.14 7.61
C LYS A 6 -11.82 -3.92 6.08
N ALA A 7 -12.79 -3.15 5.61
CA ALA A 7 -12.96 -2.81 4.21
C ALA A 7 -11.74 -2.09 3.62
N LEU A 8 -11.14 -1.14 4.36
CA LEU A 8 -9.93 -0.43 3.91
C LEU A 8 -8.75 -1.40 3.78
N ILE A 9 -8.53 -2.26 4.78
CA ILE A 9 -7.42 -3.24 4.75
C ILE A 9 -7.59 -4.21 3.57
N GLU A 10 -8.80 -4.71 3.35
CA GLU A 10 -9.10 -5.61 2.24
C GLU A 10 -8.90 -4.91 0.87
N GLN A 11 -9.29 -3.65 0.76
CA GLN A 11 -9.05 -2.84 -0.44
C GLN A 11 -7.55 -2.68 -0.72
N GLU A 12 -6.77 -2.21 0.26
CA GLU A 12 -5.32 -1.99 0.11
C GLU A 12 -4.57 -3.29 -0.23
N GLN A 13 -4.98 -4.40 0.39
CA GLN A 13 -4.45 -5.72 0.07
C GLN A 13 -4.76 -6.14 -1.37
N ASN A 14 -6.01 -5.94 -1.80
CA ASN A 14 -6.44 -6.31 -3.15
C ASN A 14 -5.74 -5.46 -4.22
N GLU A 15 -5.68 -4.15 -4.04
CA GLU A 15 -5.00 -3.23 -4.94
C GLU A 15 -3.50 -3.54 -5.05
N THR A 16 -2.85 -3.77 -3.91
CA THR A 16 -1.42 -4.15 -3.88
C THR A 16 -1.16 -5.49 -4.56
N SER A 17 -2.03 -6.48 -4.33
CA SER A 17 -1.93 -7.80 -4.98
C SER A 17 -2.03 -7.68 -6.51
N VAL A 18 -3.02 -6.91 -7.01
CA VAL A 18 -3.18 -6.65 -8.45
C VAL A 18 -1.96 -5.93 -9.02
N ALA A 19 -1.43 -4.94 -8.31
CA ALA A 19 -0.26 -4.19 -8.75
C ALA A 19 1.00 -5.08 -8.84
N ILE A 20 1.23 -5.96 -7.86
CA ILE A 20 2.32 -6.95 -7.92
C ILE A 20 2.15 -7.86 -9.12
N CYS A 21 0.94 -8.39 -9.36
CA CYS A 21 0.66 -9.24 -10.50
C CYS A 21 0.94 -8.54 -11.84
N ARG A 22 0.55 -7.26 -11.98
CA ARG A 22 0.82 -6.46 -13.18
C ARG A 22 2.31 -6.17 -13.33
N ALA A 23 2.99 -5.84 -12.23
CA ALA A 23 4.41 -5.56 -12.19
C ALA A 23 5.26 -6.74 -12.69
N MET A 24 4.82 -7.99 -12.50
CA MET A 24 5.51 -9.17 -13.05
C MET A 24 5.57 -9.18 -14.59
N ALA A 25 4.59 -8.56 -15.26
CA ALA A 25 4.54 -8.44 -16.71
C ALA A 25 5.24 -7.18 -17.25
N MET A 26 5.80 -6.34 -16.37
CA MET A 26 6.51 -5.12 -16.71
C MET A 26 8.02 -5.33 -16.61
N HIS A 27 8.79 -4.72 -17.51
CA HIS A 27 10.25 -4.91 -17.59
C HIS A 27 11.04 -3.60 -17.47
N ASP A 28 10.37 -2.48 -17.20
CA ASP A 28 10.96 -1.14 -17.18
C ASP A 28 10.83 -0.45 -15.82
N GLN A 29 11.28 0.80 -15.75
CA GLN A 29 11.24 1.65 -14.57
C GLN A 29 9.82 1.78 -13.98
N CYS A 30 8.78 1.71 -14.81
CA CYS A 30 7.39 1.80 -14.36
C CYS A 30 7.04 0.67 -13.39
N ARG A 31 7.66 -0.51 -13.53
CA ARG A 31 7.52 -1.60 -12.56
C ARG A 31 8.00 -1.18 -11.16
N VAL A 32 9.17 -0.57 -11.10
CA VAL A 32 9.81 -0.16 -9.84
C VAL A 32 8.96 0.90 -9.17
N ASP A 33 8.50 1.89 -9.93
CA ASP A 33 7.69 2.99 -9.42
C ASP A 33 6.36 2.49 -8.83
N VAL A 34 5.69 1.56 -9.52
CA VAL A 34 4.43 0.93 -9.04
C VAL A 34 4.68 0.15 -7.74
N LEU A 35 5.71 -0.71 -7.70
CA LEU A 35 5.99 -1.49 -6.50
C LEU A 35 6.40 -0.61 -5.31
N GLN A 36 7.18 0.43 -5.56
CA GLN A 36 7.64 1.35 -4.53
C GLN A 36 6.50 2.21 -3.98
N TYR A 37 5.54 2.60 -4.82
CA TYR A 37 4.30 3.24 -4.38
C TYR A 37 3.51 2.37 -3.40
N HIS A 38 3.21 1.12 -3.79
CA HIS A 38 2.43 0.22 -2.94
C HIS A 38 3.18 -0.14 -1.64
N PHE A 39 4.50 -0.31 -1.70
CA PHE A 39 5.31 -0.52 -0.51
C PHE A 39 5.23 0.67 0.46
N SER A 40 5.45 1.88 -0.03
CA SER A 40 5.40 3.10 0.79
C SER A 40 4.02 3.29 1.42
N ARG A 41 2.95 2.96 0.69
CA ARG A 41 1.59 3.02 1.21
C ARG A 41 1.35 2.03 2.35
N LEU A 42 1.82 0.79 2.22
CA LEU A 42 1.75 -0.20 3.31
C LEU A 42 2.55 0.24 4.54
N GLU A 43 3.72 0.85 4.36
CA GLU A 43 4.51 1.40 5.48
C GLU A 43 3.76 2.50 6.24
N LEU A 44 3.06 3.40 5.53
CA LEU A 44 2.25 4.45 6.15
C LEU A 44 1.06 3.87 6.93
N ILE A 45 0.38 2.86 6.36
CA ILE A 45 -0.71 2.14 7.02
C ILE A 45 -0.18 1.48 8.32
N LEU A 46 0.97 0.82 8.25
CA LEU A 46 1.61 0.21 9.42
C LEU A 46 2.03 1.25 10.45
N ALA A 47 2.57 2.39 10.02
CA ALA A 47 2.94 3.49 10.91
C ALA A 47 1.72 4.05 11.63
N TYR A 48 0.59 4.22 10.93
CA TYR A 48 -0.67 4.65 11.52
C TYR A 48 -1.22 3.66 12.55
N ILE A 49 -1.27 2.37 12.23
CA ILE A 49 -1.72 1.31 13.16
C ILE A 49 -0.86 1.31 14.43
N ASN A 50 0.46 1.50 14.26
CA ASN A 50 1.44 1.56 15.34
C ASN A 50 1.53 2.93 16.03
N GLU A 51 0.63 3.88 15.74
CA GLU A 51 0.60 5.21 16.35
C GLU A 51 1.89 6.03 16.16
N LYS A 52 2.65 5.72 15.09
CA LYS A 52 3.86 6.45 14.68
C LYS A 52 3.56 7.56 13.65
N ALA A 53 2.35 7.58 13.11
CA ALA A 53 1.87 8.59 12.16
C ALA A 53 0.43 8.97 12.52
N ASP A 54 0.09 10.24 12.34
CA ASP A 54 -1.22 10.77 12.74
C ASP A 54 -2.31 10.53 11.70
N ASP A 55 -1.94 10.36 10.43
CA ASP A 55 -2.88 10.13 9.35
C ASP A 55 -2.28 9.19 8.29
N ILE A 56 -3.15 8.58 7.49
CA ILE A 56 -2.77 7.90 6.25
C ILE A 56 -3.14 8.87 5.13
N PRO A 57 -2.17 9.43 4.38
CA PRO A 57 -2.45 10.34 3.29
C PRO A 57 -3.53 9.78 2.34
N SER A 58 -4.59 10.56 2.13
CA SER A 58 -5.54 10.33 1.06
C SER A 58 -4.82 10.55 -0.27
N ILE A 59 -5.04 9.63 -1.20
CA ILE A 59 -4.54 9.72 -2.57
C ILE A 59 -5.21 10.90 -3.28
#